data_AF-A0A1R1XTW0-F1
#
_entry.id   AF-A0A1R1XTW0-F1
#
_cell.length_a   1.000
_cell.length_b   1.000
_cell.length_c   1.000
_cell.angle_alpha   90.00
_cell.angle_beta   90.00
_cell.angle_gamma   90.00
#
_symmetry.space_group_name_H-M   'P 1'
#
loop_
_entity.id
_entity.type
_entity.pdbx_description
1 polymer ?
#
loop_
_entity_poly.entity_id
_entity_poly.type
_entity_poly.pdbx_seq_one_letter_code
_entity_poly.pdbx_strand_id
1 'polypeptide(L)'
;MLSKVVLELRESAGIFNYILKNISPRIQLTDIGSSDLSPNILLILQKLSLADADRLVAGKAVALGYKPGIVARMLLYVSEQYSNVLTLSKNIRLDAIQQLNNEFRSSIKRRREFVFSLALIYLSKDCYEKNSFGLSVTYIKESLSILTKLSNKSSDLSRDCSIQSALAYCNNIFNLYTKNNDTFGFEPVPSYESIRSKIPTGRPFNEIAPFNPNNTQNVFF
;
A
#
# COMPACT_ATOMS: atom_id res chain seq x y z
N MET A 1 10.89 17.91 2.58
CA MET A 1 9.92 17.36 3.56
C MET A 1 9.58 15.90 3.27
N LEU A 2 9.05 15.53 2.10
CA LEU A 2 8.73 14.13 1.73
C LEU A 2 9.93 13.16 1.84
N SER A 3 11.13 13.62 1.48
CA SER A 3 12.37 12.84 1.62
C SER A 3 12.70 12.47 3.05
N LYS A 4 12.47 13.38 4.02
CA LYS A 4 12.75 13.16 5.44
C LYS A 4 11.81 12.12 6.04
N VAL A 5 10.51 12.21 5.74
CA VAL A 5 9.50 11.23 6.19
C VAL A 5 9.80 9.82 5.68
N VAL A 6 10.21 9.69 4.42
CA VAL A 6 10.61 8.39 3.85
C VAL A 6 11.82 7.81 4.60
N LEU A 7 12.81 8.64 4.93
CA LEU A 7 13.98 8.20 5.68
C LEU A 7 13.61 7.74 7.10
N GLU A 8 12.82 8.52 7.84
CA GLU A 8 12.37 8.20 9.20
C GLU A 8 11.55 6.90 9.26
N LEU A 9 10.68 6.67 8.28
CA LEU A 9 9.90 5.42 8.18
C LEU A 9 10.78 4.21 7.87
N ARG A 10 11.80 4.38 7.02
CA ARG A 10 12.76 3.31 6.70
C ARG A 10 13.68 3.00 7.88
N GLU A 11 14.12 4.02 8.59
CA GLU A 11 14.88 3.89 9.83
C GLU A 11 14.06 3.14 10.89
N SER A 12 12.80 3.53 11.07
CA SER A 12 11.86 2.84 11.97
C SER A 12 11.72 1.36 11.62
N ALA A 13 11.56 1.02 10.33
CA ALA A 13 11.53 -0.37 9.88
C ALA A 13 12.85 -1.12 10.19
N GLY A 14 13.99 -0.43 10.05
CA GLY A 14 15.31 -0.95 10.42
C GLY A 14 15.44 -1.24 11.91
N ILE A 15 14.97 -0.33 12.76
CA ILE A 15 14.96 -0.47 14.23
C ILE A 15 14.12 -1.68 14.63
N PHE A 16 12.88 -1.79 14.14
CA PHE A 16 12.02 -2.95 14.46
C PHE A 16 12.65 -4.27 14.01
N ASN A 17 13.27 -4.29 12.83
CA ASN A 17 14.00 -5.47 12.34
C ASN A 17 15.21 -5.82 13.23
N TYR A 18 15.94 -4.81 13.72
CA TYR A 18 17.07 -5.03 14.63
C TYR A 18 16.61 -5.59 15.98
N ILE A 19 15.55 -5.01 16.57
CA ILE A 19 14.96 -5.50 17.83
C ILE A 19 14.49 -6.94 17.64
N LEU A 20 13.76 -7.22 16.55
CA LEU A 20 13.24 -8.56 16.23
C LEU A 20 14.36 -9.61 16.14
N LYS A 21 15.47 -9.29 15.48
CA LYS A 21 16.56 -10.25 15.24
C LYS A 21 17.54 -10.39 16.40
N ASN A 22 17.86 -9.29 17.10
CA ASN A 22 18.98 -9.26 18.04
C ASN A 22 18.53 -9.17 19.51
N ILE A 23 17.37 -8.59 19.78
CA ILE A 23 16.89 -8.30 21.13
C ILE A 23 15.78 -9.27 21.55
N SER A 24 14.78 -9.50 20.69
CA SER A 24 13.63 -10.35 21.00
C SER A 24 14.02 -11.77 21.47
N PRO A 25 15.03 -12.46 20.88
CA PRO A 25 15.48 -13.75 21.38
C PRO A 25 16.05 -13.71 22.80
N ARG A 26 16.61 -12.56 23.22
CA ARG A 26 17.16 -12.37 24.57
C ARG A 26 16.07 -12.07 25.60
N ILE A 27 15.01 -11.37 25.18
CA ILE A 27 13.85 -11.01 26.03
C ILE A 27 12.96 -12.23 26.31
N GLN A 28 12.82 -13.15 25.35
CA GLN A 28 12.07 -14.40 25.56
C GLN A 28 12.64 -15.26 26.70
N LEU A 29 13.94 -15.09 27.03
CA LEU A 29 14.58 -15.76 28.16
C LEU A 29 14.24 -15.11 29.51
N THR A 30 13.64 -13.92 29.52
CA THR A 30 13.48 -13.08 30.73
C THR A 30 12.04 -12.91 31.21
N ASP A 31 11.08 -13.62 30.62
CA ASP A 31 9.65 -13.63 31.01
C ASP A 31 9.03 -12.23 31.20
N ILE A 32 9.53 -11.25 30.43
CA ILE A 32 8.98 -9.89 30.42
C ILE A 32 7.72 -9.95 29.57
N GLY A 33 6.56 -10.00 30.22
CA GLY A 33 5.22 -10.02 29.62
C GLY A 33 4.83 -8.75 28.83
N SER A 34 5.77 -8.09 28.16
CA SER A 34 5.50 -6.94 27.29
C SER A 34 4.99 -7.42 25.92
N SER A 35 3.70 -7.25 25.70
CA SER A 35 3.01 -7.57 24.44
C SER A 35 3.58 -6.87 23.21
N ASP A 36 4.16 -5.69 23.42
CA ASP A 36 4.60 -4.78 22.35
C ASP A 36 5.93 -5.20 21.73
N LEU A 37 6.76 -5.93 22.50
CA LEU A 37 8.01 -6.52 22.03
C LEU A 37 7.83 -7.95 21.50
N SER A 38 6.59 -8.40 21.35
CA SER A 38 6.31 -9.69 20.73
C SER A 38 6.82 -9.69 19.27
N PRO A 39 7.41 -10.81 18.81
CA PRO A 39 7.94 -10.91 17.44
C PRO A 39 6.90 -10.54 16.36
N ASN A 40 5.63 -10.86 16.59
CA ASN A 40 4.55 -10.57 15.65
C ASN A 40 4.22 -9.07 15.58
N ILE A 41 4.20 -8.37 16.71
CA ILE A 41 3.97 -6.91 16.73
C ILE A 41 5.15 -6.20 16.07
N LEU A 42 6.38 -6.57 16.40
CA LEU A 42 7.58 -6.01 15.78
C LEU A 42 7.60 -6.22 14.25
N LEU A 43 7.21 -7.42 13.78
CA LEU A 43 7.11 -7.71 12.35
C LEU A 43 6.00 -6.90 11.66
N ILE A 44 4.87 -6.68 12.33
CA ILE A 44 3.79 -5.81 11.83
C ILE A 44 4.27 -4.38 11.69
N LEU A 45 4.90 -3.83 12.74
CA LEU A 45 5.40 -2.45 12.75
C LEU A 45 6.47 -2.26 11.67
N GLN A 46 7.42 -3.19 11.57
CA GLN A 46 8.43 -3.22 10.50
C GLN A 46 7.81 -3.16 9.10
N LYS A 47 6.86 -4.07 8.81
CA LYS A 47 6.22 -4.14 7.48
C LYS A 47 5.35 -2.93 7.20
N LEU A 48 4.66 -2.41 8.21
CA LEU A 48 3.81 -1.24 8.06
C LEU A 48 4.63 0.01 7.77
N SER A 49 5.71 0.27 8.53
CA SER A 49 6.61 1.40 8.29
C SER A 49 7.22 1.35 6.90
N LEU A 50 7.64 0.17 6.44
CA LEU A 50 8.16 -0.01 5.09
C LEU A 50 7.10 0.25 4.01
N ALA A 51 5.88 -0.29 4.18
CA ALA A 51 4.78 -0.07 3.23
C ALA A 51 4.38 1.41 3.13
N ASP A 52 4.32 2.12 4.26
CA ASP A 52 4.04 3.56 4.28
C ASP A 52 5.15 4.36 3.59
N ALA A 53 6.43 4.00 3.78
CA ALA A 53 7.55 4.63 3.06
C ALA A 53 7.49 4.38 1.56
N ASP A 54 7.25 3.13 1.16
CA ASP A 54 7.17 2.71 -0.24
C ASP A 54 6.00 3.38 -0.97
N ARG A 55 4.87 3.61 -0.28
CA ARG A 55 3.75 4.39 -0.81
C ARG A 55 4.17 5.81 -1.18
N LEU A 56 4.95 6.48 -0.33
CA LEU A 56 5.43 7.84 -0.58
C LEU A 56 6.46 7.86 -1.73
N VAL A 57 7.31 6.84 -1.83
CA VAL A 57 8.25 6.68 -2.94
C VAL A 57 7.51 6.47 -4.27
N ALA A 58 6.46 5.65 -4.28
CA ALA A 58 5.60 5.49 -5.46
C ALA A 58 4.93 6.82 -5.85
N GLY A 59 4.46 7.60 -4.88
CA GLY A 59 3.94 8.96 -5.12
C GLY A 59 5.00 9.91 -5.72
N LYS A 60 6.26 9.80 -5.28
CA LYS A 60 7.37 10.57 -5.87
C LYS A 60 7.67 10.12 -7.31
N ALA A 61 7.61 8.81 -7.60
CA ALA A 61 7.80 8.30 -8.96
C ALA A 61 6.77 8.85 -9.94
N VAL A 62 5.53 9.05 -9.50
CA VAL A 62 4.49 9.77 -10.27
C VAL A 62 4.93 11.20 -10.58
N ALA A 63 5.36 11.95 -9.57
CA ALA A 63 5.80 13.35 -9.75
C ALA A 63 7.03 13.47 -10.67
N LEU A 64 7.87 12.44 -10.73
CA LEU A 64 9.04 12.35 -11.62
C LEU A 64 8.70 11.84 -13.03
N GLY A 65 7.43 11.56 -13.33
CA GLY A 65 7.01 11.15 -14.68
C GLY A 65 7.40 9.71 -15.05
N TYR A 66 7.48 8.80 -14.09
CA TYR A 66 7.76 7.39 -14.37
C TYR A 66 6.66 6.76 -15.24
N LYS A 67 7.03 5.76 -16.05
CA LYS A 67 6.08 5.03 -16.91
C LYS A 67 4.93 4.43 -16.08
N PRO A 68 3.67 4.49 -16.54
CA PRO A 68 2.53 4.02 -15.78
C PRO A 68 2.63 2.57 -15.32
N GLY A 69 3.11 1.66 -16.18
CA GLY A 69 3.33 0.27 -15.79
C GLY A 69 4.34 0.08 -14.65
N ILE A 70 5.35 0.95 -14.52
CA ILE A 70 6.29 0.91 -13.40
C ILE A 70 5.60 1.36 -12.12
N VAL A 71 4.91 2.50 -12.16
CA VAL A 71 4.15 3.04 -11.01
C VAL A 71 3.10 2.05 -10.52
N ALA A 72 2.35 1.43 -11.45
CA ALA A 72 1.37 0.40 -11.13
C ALA A 72 1.99 -0.75 -10.33
N ARG A 73 3.15 -1.27 -10.76
CA ARG A 73 3.84 -2.37 -10.05
C ARG A 73 4.40 -1.96 -8.70
N MET A 74 4.80 -0.70 -8.54
CA MET A 74 5.19 -0.15 -7.23
C MET A 74 4.00 -0.12 -6.27
N LEU A 75 2.85 0.39 -6.72
CA LEU A 75 1.63 0.48 -5.91
C LEU A 75 1.05 -0.91 -5.59
N LEU A 76 1.11 -1.86 -6.52
CA LEU A 76 0.72 -3.25 -6.28
C LEU A 76 1.56 -3.86 -5.16
N TYR A 77 2.88 -3.66 -5.18
CA TYR A 77 3.77 -4.13 -4.12
C TYR A 77 3.40 -3.54 -2.75
N VAL A 78 3.10 -2.24 -2.69
CA VAL A 78 2.65 -1.58 -1.46
C VAL A 78 1.33 -2.19 -0.95
N SER A 79 0.36 -2.42 -1.83
CA SER A 79 -0.91 -3.09 -1.49
C SER A 79 -0.71 -4.52 -0.97
N GLU A 80 0.22 -5.27 -1.57
CA GLU A 80 0.62 -6.60 -1.10
C GLU A 80 1.24 -6.53 0.31
N GLN A 81 2.10 -5.54 0.60
CA GLN A 81 2.65 -5.37 1.94
C GLN A 81 1.58 -5.04 2.99
N TYR A 82 0.60 -4.18 2.69
CA TYR A 82 -0.54 -3.98 3.59
C TYR A 82 -1.38 -5.25 3.76
N SER A 83 -1.50 -6.08 2.73
CA SER A 83 -2.15 -7.39 2.83
C SER A 83 -1.41 -8.31 3.79
N ASN A 84 -0.08 -8.32 3.75
CA ASN A 84 0.77 -9.07 4.67
C ASN A 84 0.57 -8.60 6.12
N VAL A 85 0.51 -7.28 6.34
CA VAL A 85 0.22 -6.71 7.67
C VAL A 85 -1.15 -7.17 8.18
N LEU A 86 -2.19 -7.17 7.34
CA LEU A 86 -3.52 -7.64 7.72
C LEU A 86 -3.51 -9.14 8.07
N THR A 87 -2.82 -9.98 7.30
CA THR A 87 -2.71 -11.41 7.58
C THR A 87 -2.01 -11.66 8.92
N LEU A 88 -0.89 -10.97 9.17
CA LEU A 88 -0.19 -11.05 10.46
C LEU A 88 -1.08 -10.59 11.62
N SER A 89 -1.83 -9.50 11.43
CA SER A 89 -2.72 -8.94 12.46
C SER A 89 -3.83 -9.90 12.90
N LYS A 90 -4.23 -10.85 12.05
CA LYS A 90 -5.23 -11.88 12.36
C LYS A 90 -4.65 -13.07 13.09
N ASN A 91 -3.39 -13.40 12.80
CA ASN A 91 -2.70 -14.56 13.35
C ASN A 91 -2.13 -14.32 14.75
N ILE A 92 -2.23 -13.09 15.26
CA ILE A 92 -1.81 -12.77 16.60
C ILE A 92 -2.81 -13.35 17.61
N ARG A 93 -2.38 -14.41 18.31
CA ARG A 93 -2.95 -14.86 19.57
C ARG A 93 -2.36 -14.00 20.68
N LEU A 94 -2.83 -12.77 20.81
CA LEU A 94 -2.66 -12.04 22.05
C LEU A 94 -3.66 -12.65 23.04
N ASP A 95 -3.26 -12.82 24.31
CA ASP A 95 -4.18 -13.22 25.37
C ASP A 95 -5.45 -12.37 25.30
N ALA A 96 -6.61 -12.90 25.68
CA ALA A 96 -7.94 -12.35 25.40
C ALA A 96 -8.14 -10.85 25.74
N ILE A 97 -7.23 -10.25 26.51
CA ILE A 97 -7.20 -8.87 26.98
C ILE A 97 -6.48 -7.91 25.99
N GLN A 98 -5.64 -8.41 25.08
CA GLN A 98 -4.76 -7.59 24.23
C GLN A 98 -5.02 -7.77 22.73
N GLN A 99 -6.28 -7.79 22.27
CA GLN A 99 -6.53 -7.88 20.82
C GLN A 99 -6.11 -6.60 20.08
N LEU A 100 -5.52 -6.75 18.88
CA LEU A 100 -5.26 -5.62 17.99
C LEU A 100 -6.56 -4.88 17.67
N ASN A 101 -6.55 -3.55 17.86
CA ASN A 101 -7.71 -2.69 17.67
C ASN A 101 -8.33 -2.92 16.27
N ASN A 102 -9.66 -3.15 16.23
CA ASN A 102 -10.41 -3.30 14.99
C ASN A 102 -10.32 -2.05 14.09
N GLU A 103 -10.17 -0.88 14.70
CA GLU A 103 -9.92 0.38 13.98
C GLU A 103 -8.59 0.35 13.24
N PHE A 104 -7.52 -0.17 13.85
CA PHE A 104 -6.23 -0.36 13.19
C PHE A 104 -6.37 -1.26 11.96
N ARG A 105 -7.01 -2.43 12.10
CA ARG A 105 -7.25 -3.36 10.98
C ARG A 105 -8.10 -2.71 9.88
N SER A 106 -9.14 -1.97 10.25
CA SER A 106 -9.99 -1.23 9.32
C SER A 106 -9.21 -0.15 8.56
N SER A 107 -8.35 0.58 9.26
CA SER A 107 -7.47 1.61 8.68
C SER A 107 -6.47 1.01 7.68
N ILE A 108 -5.80 -0.09 8.03
CA ILE A 108 -4.88 -0.78 7.09
C ILE A 108 -5.64 -1.35 5.88
N LYS A 109 -6.83 -1.94 6.10
CA LYS A 109 -7.69 -2.41 5.00
C LYS A 109 -8.06 -1.27 4.05
N ARG A 110 -8.41 -0.11 4.59
CA ARG A 110 -8.71 1.09 3.81
C ARG A 110 -7.51 1.57 3.00
N ARG A 111 -6.33 1.67 3.61
CA ARG A 111 -5.08 2.06 2.93
C ARG A 111 -4.74 1.09 1.80
N ARG A 112 -4.87 -0.22 2.03
CA ARG A 112 -4.71 -1.27 1.00
C ARG A 112 -5.67 -1.06 -0.17
N GLU A 113 -6.97 -0.94 0.09
CA GLU A 113 -8.00 -0.75 -0.95
C GLU A 113 -7.72 0.53 -1.76
N PHE A 114 -7.34 1.62 -1.09
CA PHE A 114 -6.99 2.87 -1.75
C PHE A 114 -5.76 2.72 -2.65
N VAL A 115 -4.64 2.19 -2.13
CA VAL A 115 -3.42 2.00 -2.93
C VAL A 115 -3.65 1.03 -4.09
N PHE A 116 -4.44 -0.02 -3.89
CA PHE A 116 -4.81 -0.94 -4.97
C PHE A 116 -5.61 -0.24 -6.07
N SER A 117 -6.59 0.60 -5.72
CA SER A 117 -7.32 1.39 -6.72
C SER A 117 -6.40 2.32 -7.52
N LEU A 118 -5.44 3.00 -6.86
CA LEU A 118 -4.43 3.79 -7.57
C LEU A 118 -3.61 2.92 -8.54
N ALA A 119 -3.23 1.71 -8.13
CA ALA A 119 -2.52 0.80 -9.03
C ALA A 119 -3.34 0.44 -10.27
N LEU A 120 -4.64 0.20 -10.11
CA LEU A 120 -5.56 -0.05 -11.23
C LEU A 120 -5.67 1.16 -12.17
N ILE A 121 -5.67 2.39 -11.65
CA ILE A 121 -5.61 3.61 -12.49
C ILE A 121 -4.35 3.57 -13.36
N TYR A 122 -3.18 3.30 -12.78
CA TYR A 122 -1.93 3.25 -13.55
C TYR A 122 -1.85 2.06 -14.52
N LEU A 123 -2.43 0.91 -14.18
CA LEU A 123 -2.59 -0.21 -15.12
C LEU A 123 -3.50 0.16 -16.29
N SER A 124 -4.62 0.84 -16.03
CA SER A 124 -5.50 1.31 -17.10
C SER A 124 -4.77 2.26 -18.04
N LYS A 125 -3.95 3.18 -17.49
CA LYS A 125 -3.13 4.09 -18.28
C LYS A 125 -2.07 3.35 -19.11
N ASP A 126 -1.39 2.37 -18.53
CA ASP A 126 -0.42 1.53 -19.26
C ASP A 126 -1.08 0.74 -20.39
N CYS A 127 -2.28 0.18 -20.18
CA CYS A 127 -3.07 -0.49 -21.22
C CYS A 127 -3.53 0.49 -22.30
N TYR A 128 -3.97 1.69 -21.92
CA TYR A 128 -4.38 2.73 -22.84
C TYR A 128 -3.22 3.18 -23.74
N GLU A 129 -2.03 3.40 -23.17
CA GLU A 129 -0.80 3.74 -23.91
C GLU A 129 -0.36 2.64 -24.89
N LYS A 130 -0.80 1.39 -24.66
CA LYS A 130 -0.55 0.23 -25.52
C LYS A 130 -1.70 -0.07 -26.48
N ASN A 131 -2.68 0.83 -26.61
CA ASN A 131 -3.87 0.64 -27.42
C ASN A 131 -4.67 -0.63 -27.07
N SER A 132 -4.70 -1.00 -25.78
CA SER A 132 -5.57 -2.07 -25.27
C SER A 132 -6.75 -1.44 -24.54
N PHE A 133 -7.69 -0.89 -25.30
CA PHE A 133 -8.77 -0.04 -24.81
C PHE A 133 -9.78 -0.79 -23.94
N GLY A 134 -10.15 -2.02 -24.31
CA GLY A 134 -11.10 -2.84 -23.55
C GLY A 134 -10.56 -3.17 -22.15
N LEU A 135 -9.28 -3.57 -22.06
CA LEU A 135 -8.59 -3.82 -20.78
C LEU A 135 -8.48 -2.54 -19.95
N SER A 136 -8.18 -1.42 -20.60
CA SER A 136 -8.08 -0.13 -19.93
C SER A 136 -9.41 0.26 -19.26
N VAL A 137 -10.53 0.11 -19.98
CA VAL A 137 -11.87 0.37 -19.44
C VAL A 137 -12.19 -0.55 -18.26
N THR A 138 -11.84 -1.85 -18.32
CA THR A 138 -12.09 -2.76 -17.20
C THR A 138 -11.31 -2.36 -15.94
N TYR A 139 -10.02 -2.04 -16.05
CA TYR A 139 -9.21 -1.64 -14.90
C TYR A 139 -9.70 -0.34 -14.26
N ILE A 140 -9.99 0.69 -15.07
CA ILE A 140 -10.44 1.98 -14.54
C ILE A 140 -11.87 1.88 -13.96
N LYS A 141 -12.73 1.03 -14.52
CA LYS A 141 -14.06 0.72 -13.96
C LYS A 141 -13.97 0.07 -12.58
N GLU A 142 -13.08 -0.89 -12.39
CA GLU A 142 -12.89 -1.52 -11.08
C GLU A 142 -12.29 -0.54 -10.06
N SER A 143 -11.32 0.28 -10.48
CA SER A 143 -10.79 1.37 -9.64
C SER A 143 -11.91 2.30 -9.15
N LEU A 144 -12.80 2.70 -10.06
CA LEU A 144 -13.93 3.58 -9.75
C LEU A 144 -14.89 2.95 -8.74
N SER A 145 -15.21 1.67 -8.90
CA SER A 145 -16.02 0.89 -7.96
C SER A 145 -15.42 0.89 -6.54
N ILE A 146 -14.11 0.65 -6.42
CA ILE A 146 -13.41 0.64 -5.13
C ILE A 146 -13.40 2.04 -4.50
N LEU A 147 -13.04 3.08 -5.26
CA LEU A 147 -12.99 4.46 -4.76
C LEU A 147 -14.36 4.98 -4.32
N THR A 148 -15.41 4.62 -5.05
CA THR A 148 -16.80 4.97 -4.68
C THR A 148 -17.20 4.33 -3.35
N LYS A 149 -16.89 3.04 -3.17
CA LYS A 149 -17.11 2.34 -1.88
C LYS A 149 -16.29 2.96 -0.74
N LEU A 150 -15.07 3.42 -1.01
CA LEU A 150 -14.24 4.10 -0.02
C LEU A 150 -14.77 5.49 0.35
N SER A 151 -15.29 6.24 -0.62
CA SER A 151 -15.90 7.55 -0.44
C SER A 151 -17.19 7.49 0.40
N ASN A 152 -18.03 6.47 0.15
CA ASN A 152 -19.35 6.38 0.77
C ASN A 152 -19.34 5.86 2.22
N LYS A 153 -18.20 5.41 2.77
CA LYS A 153 -18.12 4.90 4.14
C LYS A 153 -18.17 6.05 5.16
N SER A 154 -19.26 6.15 5.93
CA SER A 154 -19.66 7.24 6.84
C SER A 154 -18.73 7.62 8.02
N SER A 155 -17.49 7.16 8.10
CA SER A 155 -16.55 7.64 9.13
C SER A 155 -15.99 9.03 8.78
N ASP A 156 -15.52 9.83 9.73
CA ASP A 156 -14.94 11.18 9.50
C ASP A 156 -13.83 11.21 8.44
N LEU A 157 -13.19 10.06 8.20
CA LEU A 157 -12.22 9.84 7.15
C LEU A 157 -12.85 9.79 5.73
N SER A 158 -14.17 9.69 5.54
CA SER A 158 -14.88 9.78 4.23
C SER A 158 -14.57 11.07 3.46
N ARG A 159 -14.20 12.13 4.18
CA ARG A 159 -13.79 13.43 3.64
C ARG A 159 -12.29 13.51 3.35
N ASP A 160 -11.59 12.38 3.30
CA ASP A 160 -10.18 12.34 2.91
C ASP A 160 -10.03 12.91 1.50
N CYS A 161 -9.44 14.10 1.43
CA CYS A 161 -9.19 14.84 0.19
C CYS A 161 -8.45 13.99 -0.84
N SER A 162 -7.60 13.05 -0.39
CA SER A 162 -6.86 12.13 -1.26
C SER A 162 -7.79 11.18 -2.02
N ILE A 163 -8.82 10.65 -1.34
CA ILE A 163 -9.79 9.73 -1.94
C ILE A 163 -10.72 10.49 -2.89
N GLN A 164 -11.19 11.67 -2.48
CA GLN A 164 -12.05 12.51 -3.33
C GLN A 164 -11.31 12.96 -4.60
N SER A 165 -10.06 13.39 -4.47
CA SER A 165 -9.22 13.78 -5.60
C SER A 165 -8.96 12.60 -6.55
N ALA A 166 -8.64 11.42 -6.00
CA ALA A 166 -8.45 10.21 -6.81
C ALA A 166 -9.74 9.77 -7.49
N LEU A 167 -10.89 9.87 -6.82
CA LEU A 167 -12.20 9.54 -7.38
C LEU A 167 -12.58 10.48 -8.53
N ALA A 168 -12.39 11.79 -8.37
CA ALA A 168 -12.63 12.76 -9.43
C ALA A 168 -11.72 12.50 -10.64
N TYR A 169 -10.44 12.26 -10.42
CA TYR A 169 -9.49 11.89 -11.47
C TYR A 169 -9.88 10.59 -12.18
N CYS A 170 -10.26 9.56 -11.42
CA CYS A 170 -10.68 8.26 -11.94
C CYS A 170 -11.94 8.38 -12.80
N ASN A 171 -12.92 9.19 -12.40
CA ASN A 171 -14.13 9.47 -13.19
C ASN A 171 -13.80 10.12 -14.54
N ASN A 172 -12.93 11.12 -14.54
CA ASN A 172 -12.51 11.80 -15.78
C ASN A 172 -11.84 10.82 -16.76
N ILE A 173 -10.94 9.97 -16.26
CA ILE A 173 -10.28 8.96 -17.07
C ILE A 173 -11.26 7.89 -17.55
N PHE A 174 -12.16 7.41 -16.69
CA PHE A 174 -13.16 6.41 -17.05
C PHE A 174 -14.02 6.90 -18.23
N ASN A 175 -14.50 8.14 -18.17
CA ASN A 175 -15.29 8.74 -19.25
C ASN A 175 -14.48 8.85 -20.55
N LEU A 176 -13.22 9.28 -20.46
CA LEU A 176 -12.34 9.38 -21.62
C LEU A 176 -12.08 8.01 -22.25
N TYR A 177 -11.70 7.01 -21.46
CA TYR A 177 -11.34 5.68 -21.97
C TYR A 177 -12.56 4.95 -22.52
N THR A 178 -13.72 5.09 -21.88
CA THR A 178 -14.99 4.53 -22.39
C THR A 178 -15.36 5.17 -23.72
N LYS A 179 -15.38 6.51 -23.79
CA LYS A 179 -15.66 7.24 -25.05
C LYS A 179 -14.72 6.83 -26.18
N ASN A 180 -13.44 6.68 -25.87
CA ASN A 180 -12.42 6.29 -26.82
C ASN A 180 -12.61 4.86 -27.34
N ASN A 181 -12.92 3.93 -26.45
CA ASN A 181 -13.28 2.58 -26.85
C ASN A 181 -14.56 2.56 -27.70
N ASP A 182 -15.57 3.35 -27.35
CA ASP A 182 -16.84 3.39 -28.09
C ASP A 182 -16.75 4.13 -29.44
N THR A 183 -15.74 4.97 -29.63
CA THR A 183 -15.59 5.79 -30.86
C THR A 183 -14.58 5.21 -31.84
N PHE A 184 -13.50 4.59 -31.37
CA PHE A 184 -12.43 4.09 -32.25
C PHE A 184 -11.84 2.74 -31.85
N GLY A 185 -11.81 2.39 -30.56
CA GLY A 185 -11.22 1.12 -30.13
C GLY A 185 -12.08 -0.09 -30.51
N PHE A 186 -13.38 0.02 -30.29
CA PHE A 186 -14.40 -1.03 -30.46
C PHE A 186 -14.00 -2.38 -29.85
N GLU A 187 -13.16 -2.37 -28.81
CA GLU A 187 -12.72 -3.59 -28.15
C GLU A 187 -13.80 -4.11 -27.19
N PRO A 188 -13.98 -5.43 -27.07
CA PRO A 188 -14.82 -5.99 -26.03
C PRO A 188 -14.24 -5.66 -24.65
N VAL A 189 -15.08 -5.18 -23.75
CA VAL A 189 -14.69 -4.87 -22.36
C VAL A 189 -14.83 -6.15 -21.52
N PRO A 190 -13.73 -6.81 -21.12
CA PRO A 190 -13.82 -8.04 -20.33
C PRO A 190 -14.32 -7.78 -18.90
N SER A 191 -14.86 -8.81 -18.26
CA SER A 191 -15.20 -8.74 -16.82
C SER A 191 -13.94 -8.65 -15.97
N TYR A 192 -14.04 -8.00 -14.81
CA TYR A 192 -12.89 -7.88 -13.91
C TYR A 192 -12.40 -9.25 -13.42
N GLU A 193 -13.33 -10.17 -13.14
CA GLU A 193 -13.03 -11.54 -12.70
C GLU A 193 -12.11 -12.26 -13.70
N SER A 194 -12.34 -12.06 -15.00
CA SER A 194 -11.56 -12.70 -16.06
C SER A 194 -10.13 -12.15 -16.20
N ILE A 195 -9.89 -10.91 -15.77
CA ILE A 195 -8.57 -10.26 -15.86
C ILE A 195 -7.83 -10.19 -14.53
N ARG A 196 -8.49 -10.54 -13.42
CA ARG A 196 -7.90 -10.49 -12.08
C ARG A 196 -6.62 -11.34 -11.97
N SER A 197 -6.59 -12.50 -12.62
CA SER A 197 -5.40 -13.37 -12.69
C SER A 197 -4.27 -12.81 -13.57
N LYS A 198 -4.58 -11.83 -14.42
CA LYS A 198 -3.62 -11.15 -15.32
C LYS A 198 -3.00 -9.91 -14.69
N ILE A 199 -3.47 -9.48 -13.52
CA ILE A 199 -2.85 -8.38 -12.78
C ILE A 199 -1.42 -8.80 -12.42
N PRO A 200 -0.40 -8.03 -12.83
CA PRO A 200 0.98 -8.38 -12.55
C PRO A 200 1.25 -8.35 -11.04
N THR A 201 2.26 -9.09 -10.60
CA THR A 201 2.73 -8.99 -9.22
C THR A 201 3.45 -7.67 -8.97
N GLY A 202 3.30 -7.18 -7.75
CA GLY A 202 4.10 -6.08 -7.23
C GLY A 202 5.59 -6.38 -7.38
N ARG A 203 6.38 -5.35 -7.69
CA ARG A 203 7.84 -5.48 -7.74
C ARG A 203 8.44 -4.78 -6.52
N PRO A 204 9.21 -5.47 -5.66
CA PRO A 204 10.00 -4.79 -4.64
C PRO A 204 10.96 -3.82 -5.30
N PHE A 205 11.03 -2.60 -4.77
CA PHE A 205 11.91 -1.54 -5.30
C PHE A 205 12.75 -0.89 -4.21
N ASN A 206 12.64 -1.39 -2.98
CA ASN A 206 13.33 -0.89 -1.80
C ASN A 206 13.61 -2.05 -0.85
N GLU A 207 14.77 -1.98 -0.20
CA GLU A 207 15.15 -2.85 0.90
C GLU A 207 15.04 -2.11 2.25
N ILE A 208 15.01 -2.89 3.32
CA ILE A 208 15.00 -2.39 4.69
C ILE A 208 16.38 -1.81 5.00
N ALA A 209 16.41 -0.58 5.51
CA ALA A 209 17.66 0.04 5.93
C ALA A 209 18.23 -0.71 7.15
N PRO A 210 19.50 -1.12 7.15
CA PRO A 210 20.10 -1.72 8.33
C PRO A 210 20.23 -0.67 9.43
N PHE A 211 19.81 -1.02 10.64
CA PHE A 211 20.03 -0.20 11.83
C PHE A 211 21.29 -0.67 12.56
N ASN A 212 22.19 0.27 12.88
CA ASN A 212 23.37 0.02 13.69
C ASN A 212 23.34 0.93 14.94
N PRO A 213 23.22 0.37 16.16
CA PRO A 213 23.14 1.15 17.39
C PRO A 213 24.42 1.95 17.71
N ASN A 214 25.56 1.60 17.10
CA ASN A 214 26.84 2.27 17.39
C ASN A 214 27.04 3.56 16.58
N ASN A 215 26.24 3.79 15.52
CA ASN A 215 26.34 4.99 14.70
C ASN A 215 25.69 6.22 15.35
N THR A 216 24.95 6.05 16.46
CA THR A 216 24.22 7.12 17.18
C THR A 216 25.05 7.83 18.27
N GLN A 217 26.35 7.55 18.41
CA GLN A 217 27.20 8.06 19.50
C GLN A 217 27.45 9.59 19.54
N ASN A 218 26.89 10.39 18.62
CA ASN A 218 27.15 11.84 18.57
C ASN A 218 25.89 12.72 18.68
N VAL A 219 24.86 12.31 19.43
CA VAL A 219 23.71 13.19 19.68
C VAL A 219 23.19 13.10 21.11
N PHE A 220 24.08 13.18 22.11
CA PHE A 220 23.70 13.60 23.47
C PHE A 220 24.92 14.25 24.16
N PHE A 221 24.99 15.57 24.06
CA PHE A 221 25.57 16.46 25.07
C PHE A 221 24.54 17.55 25.35
#